data_AF-A0A6M1RB78-F1
#
_entry.id   AF-A0A6M1RB78-F1
#
_cell.length_a   1.000
_cell.length_b   1.000
_cell.length_c   1.000
_cell.angle_alpha   90.00
_cell.angle_beta   90.00
_cell.angle_gamma   90.00
#
_symmetry.space_group_name_H-M   'P 1'
#
loop_
_entity.id
_entity.type
_entity.pdbx_description
1 polymer ?
#
loop_
_entity_poly.entity_id
_entity_poly.type
_entity_poly.pdbx_seq_one_letter_code
_entity_poly.pdbx_strand_id
1 'polypeptide(L)'
;MKKTMIALSLFAVSSAASAGMMNDDVSMRVVAAGQGAWVKVLQNGEPVEGATVILKGASGEYVTPENGLVFVISDEPYSRSAVFTAKLSNGEEVQKRVLLPRDHD
;
A
#
# COMPACT_ATOMS: atom_id res chain seq x y z
N MET A 1 -6.53 5.66 -48.13
CA MET A 1 -7.28 6.33 -47.03
C MET A 1 -6.42 6.26 -45.78
N LYS A 2 -6.16 7.42 -45.15
CA LYS A 2 -5.12 7.58 -44.12
C LYS A 2 -5.54 6.90 -42.82
N LYS A 3 -4.64 6.07 -42.28
CA LYS A 3 -4.75 5.37 -41.00
C LYS A 3 -4.51 6.40 -39.89
N THR A 4 -5.50 6.65 -39.03
CA THR A 4 -5.30 7.49 -37.84
C THR A 4 -4.72 6.61 -36.74
N MET A 5 -3.38 6.60 -36.62
CA MET A 5 -2.70 6.18 -35.40
C MET A 5 -2.81 7.32 -34.39
N ILE A 6 -3.56 7.08 -33.31
CA ILE A 6 -3.57 7.97 -32.15
C ILE A 6 -2.25 7.73 -31.42
N ALA A 7 -1.33 8.68 -31.53
CA ALA A 7 -0.12 8.71 -30.73
C ALA A 7 -0.52 9.06 -29.29
N LEU A 8 -0.48 8.08 -28.39
CA LEU A 8 -0.64 8.29 -26.96
C LEU A 8 0.63 8.98 -26.45
N SER A 9 0.53 10.29 -26.24
CA SER A 9 1.62 11.16 -25.80
C SER A 9 2.20 10.66 -24.47
N LEU A 10 3.52 10.50 -24.45
CA LEU A 10 4.32 10.21 -23.27
C LEU A 10 3.97 11.18 -22.14
N PHE A 11 3.48 10.65 -21.01
CA PHE A 11 3.63 11.34 -19.74
C PHE A 11 5.10 11.36 -19.39
N ALA A 12 5.77 12.48 -19.68
CA ALA A 12 7.05 12.81 -19.08
C ALA A 12 6.81 12.99 -17.57
N VAL A 13 6.94 11.91 -16.81
CA VAL A 13 7.13 12.01 -15.36
C VAL A 13 8.44 12.75 -15.16
N SER A 14 8.32 14.02 -14.80
CA SER A 14 9.45 14.82 -14.37
C SER A 14 9.95 14.21 -13.07
N SER A 15 11.03 13.43 -13.16
CA SER A 15 11.79 12.98 -12.01
C SER A 15 12.46 14.20 -11.38
N ALA A 16 11.71 14.93 -10.55
CA ALA A 16 12.31 15.80 -9.56
C ALA A 16 12.96 14.87 -8.52
N ALA A 17 14.22 14.53 -8.77
CA ALA A 17 15.09 13.94 -7.76
C ALA A 17 15.21 14.95 -6.62
N SER A 18 14.37 14.78 -5.60
CA SER A 18 14.65 15.34 -4.29
C SER A 18 15.86 14.58 -3.77
N ALA A 19 17.02 15.23 -3.80
CA ALA A 19 18.15 14.89 -2.95
C ALA A 19 17.78 15.23 -1.49
N GLY A 20 16.84 14.47 -0.94
CA GLY A 20 16.55 14.40 0.48
C GLY A 20 17.21 13.14 1.00
N MET A 21 18.14 13.31 1.94
CA MET A 21 18.61 12.34 2.94
C MET A 21 18.33 10.85 2.62
N MET A 22 19.39 10.05 2.42
CA MET A 22 19.33 8.59 2.57
C MET A 22 18.88 8.24 3.99
N ASN A 23 17.57 8.29 4.20
CA ASN A 23 16.89 7.62 5.27
C ASN A 23 16.36 6.33 4.63
N ASP A 24 16.47 5.18 5.30
CA ASP A 24 15.73 3.98 4.92
C ASP A 24 14.23 4.28 5.12
N ASP A 25 13.64 5.05 4.20
CA ASP A 25 12.28 5.55 4.34
C ASP A 25 11.33 4.41 3.96
N VAL A 26 11.01 3.59 4.97
CA VAL A 26 9.90 2.66 4.90
C VAL A 26 8.59 3.45 4.81
N SER A 27 7.77 3.14 3.82
CA SER A 27 6.49 3.80 3.62
C SER A 27 5.39 2.80 3.29
N MET A 28 4.16 3.16 3.68
CA MET A 28 2.98 2.33 3.47
C MET A 28 1.84 3.13 2.86
N ARG A 29 1.26 2.59 1.79
CA ARG A 29 0.06 3.11 1.15
C ARG A 29 -1.08 2.13 1.39
N VAL A 30 -2.24 2.66 1.78
CA VAL A 30 -3.41 1.86 2.12
C VAL A 30 -4.62 2.43 1.38
N VAL A 31 -5.34 1.57 0.67
CA VAL A 31 -6.55 1.92 -0.08
C VAL A 31 -7.67 0.98 0.35
N ALA A 32 -8.71 1.52 0.98
CA ALA A 32 -9.88 0.74 1.38
C ALA A 32 -10.62 0.21 0.15
N ALA A 33 -11.07 -1.04 0.19
CA ALA A 33 -11.85 -1.69 -0.87
C ALA A 33 -12.69 -2.83 -0.28
N GLY A 34 -14.02 -2.76 -0.46
CA GLY A 34 -14.98 -3.71 0.13
C GLY A 34 -14.79 -3.88 1.64
N GLN A 35 -14.81 -5.13 2.11
CA GLN A 35 -14.53 -5.54 3.49
C GLN A 35 -13.06 -5.39 3.97
N GLY A 36 -12.19 -4.69 3.24
CA GLY A 36 -10.76 -4.65 3.58
C GLY A 36 -10.00 -3.49 2.97
N ALA A 37 -8.69 -3.67 2.80
CA ALA A 37 -7.83 -2.70 2.15
C ALA A 37 -6.67 -3.36 1.40
N TRP A 38 -6.32 -2.77 0.28
CA TRP A 38 -5.04 -3.00 -0.38
C TRP A 38 -3.94 -2.23 0.35
N VAL A 39 -2.88 -2.95 0.75
CA VAL A 39 -1.73 -2.40 1.47
C VAL A 39 -0.47 -2.61 0.63
N LYS A 40 0.18 -1.52 0.24
CA LYS A 40 1.47 -1.51 -0.47
C LYS A 40 2.56 -1.06 0.50
N VAL A 41 3.58 -1.90 0.69
CA VAL A 41 4.77 -1.58 1.49
C VAL A 41 5.93 -1.28 0.55
N LEU A 42 6.62 -0.18 0.81
CA LEU A 42 7.76 0.29 0.03
C LEU A 42 8.92 0.62 0.96
N GLN A 43 10.15 0.33 0.54
CA GLN A 43 11.38 0.80 1.18
C GLN A 43 12.21 1.49 0.11
N ASN A 44 12.58 2.75 0.36
CA ASN A 44 13.31 3.56 -0.62
C ASN A 44 12.59 3.67 -1.99
N GLY A 45 11.25 3.64 -1.96
CA GLY A 45 10.40 3.69 -3.15
C GLY A 45 10.15 2.35 -3.85
N GLU A 46 10.90 1.30 -3.50
CA GLU A 46 10.79 -0.03 -4.10
C GLU A 46 9.85 -0.95 -3.31
N PRO A 47 9.10 -1.86 -3.96
CA PRO A 47 8.25 -2.82 -3.28
C PRO A 47 9.04 -3.75 -2.35
N VAL A 48 8.48 -4.02 -1.19
CA VAL A 48 9.10 -4.91 -0.20
C VAL A 48 8.39 -6.26 -0.19
N GLU A 49 9.11 -7.32 -0.51
CA GLU A 49 8.69 -8.70 -0.26
C GLU A 49 8.94 -9.10 1.19
N GLY A 50 8.06 -9.92 1.76
CA GLY A 50 8.27 -10.52 3.08
C GLY A 50 7.96 -9.60 4.26
N ALA A 51 7.38 -8.41 4.03
CA ALA A 51 6.93 -7.54 5.10
C ALA A 51 5.65 -8.11 5.74
N THR A 52 5.59 -8.13 7.07
CA THR A 52 4.41 -8.55 7.82
C THR A 52 3.49 -7.37 8.03
N VAL A 53 2.27 -7.45 7.51
CA VAL A 53 1.22 -6.45 7.64
C VAL A 53 0.14 -6.96 8.59
N ILE A 54 -0.20 -6.14 9.58
CA ILE A 54 -1.17 -6.46 10.63
C ILE A 54 -2.21 -5.34 10.69
N LEU A 55 -3.49 -5.73 10.81
CA LEU A 55 -4.58 -4.81 11.11
C LEU A 55 -4.90 -4.86 12.61
N LYS A 56 -4.78 -3.73 13.31
CA LYS A 56 -5.05 -3.67 14.75
C LYS A 56 -6.48 -4.14 15.05
N GLY A 57 -6.61 -5.12 15.93
CA GLY A 57 -7.89 -5.70 16.33
C GLY A 57 -8.44 -6.77 15.38
N ALA A 58 -7.70 -7.15 14.33
CA ALA A 58 -7.94 -8.36 13.57
C ALA A 58 -6.97 -9.47 14.02
N SER A 59 -7.34 -10.73 13.81
CA SER A 59 -6.51 -11.88 14.19
C SER A 59 -5.56 -12.37 13.10
N GLY A 60 -5.55 -11.72 11.93
CA GLY A 60 -4.75 -12.11 10.77
C GLY A 60 -3.44 -11.33 10.61
N GLU A 61 -2.39 -12.03 10.20
CA GLU A 61 -1.15 -11.46 9.67
C GLU A 61 -1.05 -11.75 8.17
N TYR A 62 -0.53 -10.79 7.42
CA TYR A 62 -0.41 -10.88 5.96
C TYR A 62 1.03 -10.61 5.56
N VAL A 63 1.61 -11.47 4.73
CA VAL A 63 2.98 -11.28 4.23
C VAL A 63 2.92 -10.73 2.81
N THR A 64 3.68 -9.67 2.54
CA THR A 64 3.74 -9.11 1.19
C THR A 64 4.48 -10.06 0.23
N PRO A 65 3.93 -10.35 -0.96
CA PRO A 65 4.65 -11.07 -2.01
C PRO A 65 5.64 -10.13 -2.74
N GLU A 66 6.34 -10.62 -3.77
CA GLU A 66 7.36 -9.88 -4.54
C GLU A 66 6.94 -8.46 -4.97
N ASN A 67 5.67 -8.26 -5.29
CA ASN A 67 5.15 -6.96 -5.72
C ASN A 67 4.87 -5.98 -4.55
N GLY A 68 5.14 -6.36 -3.31
CA GLY A 68 4.94 -5.55 -2.10
C GLY A 68 3.48 -5.18 -1.80
N LEU A 69 2.50 -5.84 -2.42
CA LEU A 69 1.08 -5.51 -2.34
C LEU A 69 0.29 -6.71 -1.80
N VAL A 70 -0.46 -6.49 -0.71
CA VAL A 70 -1.31 -7.51 -0.11
C VAL A 70 -2.71 -6.95 0.19
N PHE A 71 -3.72 -7.82 0.14
CA PHE A 71 -5.07 -7.47 0.57
C PHE A 71 -5.28 -7.94 2.00
N VAL A 72 -5.69 -7.01 2.88
CA VAL A 72 -5.92 -7.26 4.30
C VAL A 72 -7.41 -7.16 4.57
N ILE A 73 -8.00 -8.23 5.10
CA ILE A 73 -9.44 -8.30 5.40
C ILE A 73 -9.70 -7.68 6.78
N SER A 74 -10.80 -6.94 6.89
CA SER A 74 -11.33 -6.47 8.17
C SER A 74 -12.55 -7.31 8.51
N ASP A 75 -12.54 -7.94 9.70
CA ASP A 75 -13.65 -8.80 10.17
C ASP A 75 -14.81 -7.99 10.78
N GLU A 76 -14.73 -6.66 10.72
CA GLU A 76 -15.58 -5.77 11.51
C GLU A 76 -16.76 -5.24 10.68
N PRO A 77 -18.01 -5.43 11.15
CA PRO A 77 -19.21 -5.22 10.33
C PRO A 77 -19.66 -3.75 10.25
N TYR A 78 -18.81 -2.79 10.65
CA TYR A 78 -19.14 -1.37 10.70
C TYR A 78 -17.96 -0.50 10.28
N SER A 79 -18.26 0.72 9.81
CA SER A 79 -17.24 1.69 9.43
C SER A 79 -16.39 2.06 10.64
N ARG A 80 -15.06 2.00 10.49
CA ARG A 80 -14.14 2.30 11.59
C ARG A 80 -12.83 2.91 11.12
N SER A 81 -12.21 3.67 12.02
CA SER A 81 -10.82 4.08 11.85
C SER A 81 -9.91 2.91 12.18
N ALA A 82 -9.28 2.33 11.17
CA ALA A 82 -8.41 1.17 11.32
C ALA A 82 -6.94 1.57 11.21
N VAL A 83 -6.07 0.86 11.95
CA VAL A 83 -4.63 1.09 11.94
C VAL A 83 -3.94 -0.14 11.39
N PHE A 84 -3.25 0.04 10.28
CA PHE A 84 -2.37 -0.95 9.68
C PHE A 84 -0.95 -0.71 10.18
N THR A 85 -0.23 -1.79 10.48
CA THR A 85 1.19 -1.79 10.80
C THR A 85 1.89 -2.71 9.82
N ALA A 86 2.94 -2.25 9.16
CA ALA A 86 3.84 -3.09 8.39
C ALA A 86 5.19 -3.16 9.09
N LYS A 87 5.73 -4.37 9.25
CA LYS A 87 7.02 -4.67 9.86
C LYS A 87 7.94 -5.35 8.84
N LEU A 88 9.14 -4.84 8.71
CA LEU A 88 10.17 -5.41 7.84
C LEU A 88 11.06 -6.38 8.63
N SER A 89 11.78 -7.23 7.89
CA SER A 89 12.73 -8.20 8.46
C SER A 89 13.93 -7.53 9.16
N ASN A 90 14.28 -6.31 8.77
CA ASN A 90 15.30 -5.49 9.41
C ASN A 90 14.83 -4.85 10.74
N GLY A 91 13.55 -5.05 11.12
CA GLY A 91 12.96 -4.51 12.34
C GLY A 91 12.32 -3.12 12.19
N GLU A 92 12.38 -2.50 11.01
CA GLU A 92 11.69 -1.25 10.75
C GLU A 92 10.17 -1.44 10.70
N GLU A 93 9.43 -0.43 11.15
CA GLU A 93 7.97 -0.47 11.22
C GLU A 93 7.36 0.83 10.72
N VAL A 94 6.25 0.74 9.99
CA VAL A 94 5.45 1.88 9.57
C VAL A 94 3.98 1.63 9.89
N GLN A 95 3.28 2.69 10.32
CA GLN A 95 1.86 2.63 10.63
C GLN A 95 1.06 3.57 9.74
N LYS A 96 -0.15 3.15 9.35
CA LYS A 96 -1.09 3.97 8.60
C LYS A 96 -2.49 3.80 9.14
N ARG A 97 -3.12 4.92 9.49
CA ARG A 97 -4.54 4.98 9.85
C ARG A 97 -5.38 5.30 8.62
N VAL A 98 -6.43 4.53 8.39
CA VAL A 98 -7.39 4.72 7.29
C VAL A 98 -8.81 4.50 7.80
N LEU A 99 -9.77 5.22 7.24
CA LEU A 99 -11.18 4.93 7.45
C LEU A 99 -11.58 3.76 6.56
N LEU A 100 -11.90 2.61 7.17
CA LEU A 100 -12.53 1.51 6.45
C LEU A 100 -14.05 1.74 6.48
N PRO A 101 -14.70 1.85 5.31
CA PRO A 101 -16.15 1.88 5.26
C PRO A 101 -16.72 0.52 5.65
N ARG A 102 -17.94 0.52 6.17
CA ARG A 102 -18.75 -0.70 6.27
C ARG A 102 -18.90 -1.29 4.86
N ASP A 103 -18.83 -2.62 4.77
CA ASP A 103 -19.16 -3.30 3.52
C ASP A 103 -20.65 -3.12 3.21
N HIS A 104 -20.93 -2.61 2.02
CA HIS A 104 -22.30 -2.46 1.52
C HIS A 104 -22.61 -3.69 0.66
N ASP A 105 -23.35 -4.64 1.24
CA ASP A 105 -23.93 -5.78 0.51
C ASP A 105 -24.77 -5.32 -0.70
#